data_AF-X0V6Y8-F1
#
_entry.id   AF-X0V6Y8-F1
#
_cell.length_a   1.000
_cell.length_b   1.000
_cell.length_c   1.000
_cell.angle_alpha   90.00
_cell.angle_beta   90.00
_cell.angle_gamma   90.00
#
_symmetry.space_group_name_H-M   'P 1'
#
loop_
_entity.id
_entity.type
_entity.pdbx_description
1 polymer ?
#
loop_
_entity_poly.entity_id
_entity_poly.type
_entity_poly.pdbx_seq_one_letter_code
_entity_poly.pdbx_strand_id
1 'polypeptide(L)' 'MAATVFDALHPRIQSGLRELGISEPTPPQEKAIGPISQGRSVLLVAPTASGKTEA' A
#
# COMPACT_ATOMS: atom_id res chain seq x y z
N MET A 1 -2.55 -10.47 -14.08
CA MET A 1 -2.55 -9.16 -13.40
C MET A 1 -1.11 -8.77 -13.15
N ALA A 2 -0.77 -7.48 -13.25
CA ALA A 2 0.58 -7.01 -12.95
C ALA A 2 0.85 -7.16 -11.44
N ALA A 3 2.08 -7.47 -11.05
CA ALA A 3 2.47 -7.51 -9.65
C ALA A 3 2.39 -6.10 -9.04
N THR A 4 1.90 -5.99 -7.82
CA THR A 4 1.72 -4.72 -7.09
C THR A 4 2.51 -4.73 -5.78
N VAL A 5 2.65 -3.57 -5.13
CA VAL A 5 3.28 -3.48 -3.80
C VAL A 5 2.51 -4.27 -2.73
N PHE A 6 1.23 -4.61 -2.95
CA PHE A 6 0.46 -5.45 -2.05
C PHE A 6 0.95 -6.90 -2.01
N ASP A 7 1.56 -7.40 -3.09
CA ASP A 7 2.05 -8.78 -3.15
C ASP A 7 3.21 -9.02 -2.17
N ALA A 8 3.91 -7.95 -1.78
CA ALA A 8 4.99 -7.96 -0.80
C ALA A 8 4.50 -7.88 0.66
N LEU A 9 3.21 -7.60 0.90
CA LEU A 9 2.65 -7.50 2.24
C LEU A 9 2.42 -8.88 2.86
N HIS A 10 2.33 -8.94 4.19
CA HIS A 10 2.04 -10.18 4.89
C HIS A 10 0.72 -10.82 4.41
N PRO A 11 0.62 -12.16 4.25
CA PRO A 11 -0.55 -12.83 3.68
C PRO A 11 -1.89 -12.49 4.33
N ARG A 12 -1.89 -12.22 5.65
CA ARG A 12 -3.09 -11.76 6.38
C ARG A 12 -3.61 -10.41 5.88
N ILE A 13 -2.72 -9.47 5.55
CA ILE A 13 -3.09 -8.16 5.00
C ILE A 13 -3.65 -8.34 3.59
N GLN A 14 -3.00 -9.17 2.76
CA GLN A 14 -3.48 -9.47 1.42
C GLN A 14 -4.90 -10.08 1.43
N SER A 15 -5.20 -10.98 2.38
CA SER A 15 -6.55 -11.52 2.55
C SER A 15 -7.56 -10.44 2.93
N GLY A 16 -7.21 -9.56 3.88
CA GLY A 16 -8.08 -8.43 4.25
C GLY A 16 -8.35 -7.48 3.08
N LEU A 17 -7.33 -7.17 2.26
CA LEU A 17 -7.50 -6.36 1.05
C LEU A 17 -8.50 -7.00 0.06
N ARG A 18 -8.38 -8.32 -0.16
CA ARG A 18 -9.32 -9.07 -1.01
C ARG A 18 -10.74 -9.06 -0.46
N GLU A 19 -10.92 -9.27 0.84
CA GLU A 19 -12.22 -9.24 1.51
C GLU A 19 -12.90 -7.87 1.40
N LEU A 20 -12.11 -6.80 1.42
CA LEU A 20 -12.58 -5.42 1.24
C LEU A 20 -12.78 -5.03 -0.24
N GLY A 21 -12.47 -5.92 -1.18
CA GLY A 21 -12.55 -5.64 -2.62
C GLY A 21 -11.48 -4.66 -3.12
N ILE A 22 -10.38 -4.50 -2.38
CA ILE A 22 -9.27 -3.63 -2.74
C ILE A 22 -8.26 -4.47 -3.54
N SER A 23 -8.22 -4.26 -4.85
CA SER A 23 -7.36 -5.01 -5.77
C SER A 23 -6.07 -4.28 -6.15
N GLU A 24 -6.03 -2.95 -6.02
CA GLU A 24 -4.92 -2.12 -6.45
C GLU A 24 -4.56 -1.05 -5.40
N PRO A 25 -3.26 -0.77 -5.19
CA PRO A 25 -2.82 0.31 -4.33
C PRO A 25 -3.15 1.68 -4.91
N THR A 26 -3.39 2.67 -4.06
CA THR A 26 -3.50 4.07 -4.50
C THR A 26 -2.10 4.66 -4.78
N PRO A 27 -1.98 5.76 -5.54
CA PRO A 27 -0.67 6.33 -5.86
C PRO A 27 0.22 6.69 -4.64
N PRO A 28 -0.31 7.16 -3.50
CA PRO A 28 0.48 7.31 -2.27
C PRO A 28 0.97 5.97 -1.69
N GLN A 29 0.16 4.92 -1.73
CA GLN A 29 0.49 3.59 -1.21
C GLN A 29 1.59 2.94 -2.05
N GLU A 30 1.50 3.01 -3.38
CA GLU A 30 2.56 2.52 -4.29
C GLU A 30 3.93 3.14 -3.99
N LYS A 31 3.94 4.45 -3.67
CA LYS A 31 5.18 5.19 -3.40
C LYS A 31 5.74 4.93 -2.01
N ALA A 32 4.90 4.58 -1.04
CA ALA A 32 5.29 4.51 0.38
C ALA A 32 5.54 3.06 0.86
N ILE A 33 4.67 2.11 0.50
CA ILE A 33 4.71 0.74 1.05
C ILE A 33 6.05 0.07 0.79
N GLY A 34 6.61 0.21 -0.42
CA GLY A 34 7.90 -0.41 -0.78
C GLY A 34 9.06 0.10 0.11
N PRO A 35 9.36 1.42 0.12
CA PRO A 35 10.40 1.98 0.99
C PRO A 35 10.16 1.73 2.49
N ILE A 36 8.91 1.81 2.97
CA ILE A 36 8.57 1.51 4.38
C ILE A 36 8.88 0.05 4.71
N SER A 37 8.52 -0.89 3.83
CA SER A 37 8.81 -2.32 4.01
C SER A 37 10.31 -2.64 4.03
N GLN A 38 11.14 -1.74 3.47
CA GLN A 38 12.61 -1.81 3.54
C GLN A 38 13.19 -1.19 4.83
N GLY A 39 12.34 -0.72 5.75
CA GLY A 39 12.77 -0.07 7.00
C GLY A 39 13.23 1.38 6.83
N ARG A 40 12.86 2.05 5.73
CA ARG A 40 13.26 3.44 5.46
C ARG A 40 12.26 4.43 6.06
N SER A 41 12.76 5.56 6.55
CA SER A 41 11.92 6.71 6.87
C SER A 41 11.43 7.39 5.59
N VAL A 42 10.12 7.68 5.51
CA VAL A 42 9.47 8.29 4.35
C VAL A 42 8.72 9.55 4.77
N LEU A 43 8.90 10.65 4.02
CA LEU A 43 8.02 11.82 4.09
C LEU A 43 7.00 11.72 2.94
N LEU A 44 5.77 11.37 3.25
CA LEU A 44 4.69 11.25 2.27
C LEU A 44 3.79 12.50 2.33
N VAL A 45 3.81 13.30 1.26
CA VAL A 45 2.93 14.47 1.10
C VAL A 45 1.86 14.15 0.05
N ALA A 46 0.61 14.02 0.49
CA ALA A 46 -0.53 13.73 -0.39
C ALA A 46 -1.82 14.37 0.17
N PRO A 47 -2.82 14.68 -0.69
CA PRO A 47 -4.11 15.21 -0.26
C PRO A 47 -4.86 14.31 0.75
N THR A 48 -5.85 14.85 1.45
CA THR A 48 -6.81 14.03 2.20
C THR A 48 -7.60 13.11 1.27
N ALA A 49 -8.10 11.98 1.81
CA ALA A 49 -8.83 10.95 1.05
C ALA A 49 -8.07 10.31 -0.13
N SER A 50 -6.73 10.43 -0.19
CA SER A 50 -5.89 9.83 -1.25
C SER A 50 -5.39 8.40 -0.93
N GLY A 51 -5.77 7.84 0.22
CA GLY A 51 -5.29 6.53 0.70
C GLY A 51 -3.93 6.57 1.42
N LYS A 52 -3.50 7.75 1.90
CA LYS A 52 -2.22 7.92 2.63
C LYS A 52 -2.23 7.35 4.06
N THR A 53 -3.39 6.97 4.60
CA THR A 53 -3.50 6.42 5.97
C THR A 53 -3.15 4.93 5.98
N GLU A 54 -3.45 4.25 4.89
CA GLU A 54 -3.24 2.82 4.66
C GLU A 54 -1.88 2.52 4.00
N ALA A 55 -1.09 3.57 3.71
CA ALA A 55 0.22 3.54 3.10
C ALA A 55 1.33 3.30 4.13
#